data_AF-A0A0L0DHE4-F1
#
_entry.id   AF-A0A0L0DHE4-F1
#
_cell.length_a   1.000
_cell.length_b   1.000
_cell.length_c   1.000
_cell.angle_alpha   90.00
_cell.angle_beta   90.00
_cell.angle_gamma   90.00
#
_symmetry.space_group_name_H-M   'P 1'
#
loop_
_entity.id
_entity.type
_entity.pdbx_description
1 polymer ?
#
loop_
_entity_poly.entity_id
_entity_poly.type
_entity_poly.pdbx_seq_one_letter_code
_entity_poly.pdbx_strand_id
1 'polypeptide(L)'
;MGAEVTKMCGGDADGDGIPDALEDMMEDLSLDKIIEAIMDALERGVRFAVEKASAVGGFLNNPKIHIPWPERFTKVKEKLEKIGFRDTIAEFVESLNSAAERAAGSAVDIFVGAIRGLSFDRAREILDGGADACTAFLREMCYEPLKNMFKPIVDAALEAVDVTAMWDKLVKAYNKILSSTTSRSTFSTTTL
;
A
#
# COMPACT_ATOMS: atom_id res chain seq x y z
N MET A 1 -54.29 5.46 66.48
CA MET A 1 -53.16 4.84 67.21
C MET A 1 -52.11 4.49 66.17
N GLY A 2 -51.12 5.31 65.82
CA GLY A 2 -50.50 6.41 66.56
C GLY A 2 -49.37 5.89 67.44
N ALA A 3 -48.21 5.62 66.84
CA ALA A 3 -46.89 5.59 67.50
C ALA A 3 -45.78 5.59 66.43
N GLU A 4 -45.33 6.80 66.11
CA GLU A 4 -43.97 7.16 65.66
C GLU A 4 -42.96 6.74 66.74
N VAL A 5 -41.69 6.44 66.41
CA VAL A 5 -40.47 7.08 66.98
C VAL A 5 -39.22 6.59 66.23
N THR A 6 -38.64 7.51 65.49
CA THR A 6 -37.27 7.59 64.97
C THR A 6 -36.19 7.53 66.06
N LYS A 7 -35.12 6.74 65.87
CA LYS A 7 -33.82 6.89 66.58
C LYS A 7 -32.71 6.17 65.80
N MET A 8 -31.99 6.84 64.90
CA MET A 8 -30.68 7.50 65.11
C MET A 8 -29.70 6.75 66.02
N CYS A 9 -28.70 6.12 65.37
CA CYS A 9 -27.25 6.05 65.64
C CYS A 9 -26.69 5.14 64.52
N GLY A 10 -25.91 5.60 63.52
CA GLY A 10 -24.62 6.25 63.67
C GLY A 10 -23.54 5.16 63.73
N GLY A 11 -22.84 4.92 62.62
CA GLY A 11 -21.84 3.86 62.49
C GLY A 11 -21.28 3.84 61.07
N ASP A 12 -20.41 4.81 60.82
CA ASP A 12 -19.60 4.95 59.62
C ASP A 12 -18.85 3.64 59.32
N ALA A 13 -19.10 3.09 58.15
CA ALA A 13 -18.16 2.20 57.49
C ALA A 13 -17.64 2.98 56.28
N ASP A 14 -16.58 3.75 56.54
CA ASP A 14 -15.58 4.16 55.57
C ASP A 14 -15.34 2.98 54.59
N GLY A 15 -15.43 3.16 53.28
CA GLY A 15 -14.53 4.05 52.57
C GLY A 15 -13.25 3.30 52.22
N ASP A 16 -13.36 2.26 51.40
CA ASP A 16 -12.26 1.68 50.62
C ASP A 16 -12.81 1.26 49.24
N GLY A 17 -13.53 2.19 48.61
CA GLY A 17 -13.62 2.18 47.16
C GLY A 17 -12.23 2.55 46.66
N ILE A 18 -11.55 1.63 45.97
CA ILE A 18 -10.37 1.99 45.18
C ILE A 18 -10.81 3.20 44.33
N PRO A 19 -10.14 4.36 44.44
CA PRO A 19 -10.57 5.53 43.71
C PRO A 19 -10.60 5.19 42.22
N ASP A 20 -11.73 5.42 41.54
CA ASP A 20 -11.90 5.22 40.09
C ASP A 20 -10.69 5.73 39.27
N ALA A 21 -10.01 6.77 39.76
CA ALA A 21 -8.79 7.32 39.17
C ALA A 21 -7.60 6.34 39.10
N LEU A 22 -7.48 5.38 40.02
CA LEU A 22 -6.45 4.33 39.95
C LEU A 22 -6.81 3.25 38.94
N GLU A 23 -8.10 2.98 38.72
CA GLU A 23 -8.57 2.00 37.72
C GLU A 23 -8.42 2.57 36.30
N ASP A 24 -8.80 3.84 36.08
CA ASP A 24 -8.57 4.55 34.81
C ASP A 24 -7.07 4.66 34.47
N MET A 25 -6.21 4.98 35.44
CA MET A 25 -4.75 5.04 35.22
C MET A 25 -4.15 3.66 34.94
N MET A 26 -4.74 2.58 35.48
CA MET A 26 -4.34 1.21 35.17
C MET A 26 -4.83 0.76 33.79
N GLU A 27 -6.01 1.21 33.35
CA GLU A 27 -6.50 1.00 31.98
C GLU A 27 -5.67 1.74 30.94
N ASP A 28 -5.33 3.01 31.17
CA ASP A 28 -4.47 3.78 30.25
C ASP A 28 -3.06 3.17 30.16
N LEU A 29 -2.46 2.76 31.29
CA LEU A 29 -1.16 2.06 31.27
C LEU A 29 -1.24 0.69 30.57
N SER A 30 -2.40 0.04 30.61
CA SER A 30 -2.65 -1.19 29.87
C SER A 30 -2.80 -0.92 28.37
N LEU A 31 -3.51 0.15 28.01
CA LEU A 31 -3.72 0.56 26.63
C LEU A 31 -2.40 0.97 25.96
N ASP A 32 -1.54 1.72 26.64
CA ASP A 32 -0.22 2.09 26.14
C ASP A 32 0.62 0.84 25.80
N LYS A 33 0.59 -0.18 26.66
CA LYS A 33 1.26 -1.47 26.38
C LYS A 33 0.66 -2.21 25.19
N ILE A 34 -0.67 -2.14 25.02
CA ILE A 34 -1.34 -2.71 23.84
C ILE A 34 -0.89 -1.99 22.57
N ILE A 35 -0.82 -0.65 22.60
CA ILE A 35 -0.36 0.17 21.48
C ILE A 35 1.09 -0.19 21.12
N GLU A 36 1.99 -0.27 22.10
CA GLU A 36 3.38 -0.69 21.88
C GLU A 36 3.46 -2.08 21.24
N ALA A 37 2.69 -3.04 21.76
CA ALA A 37 2.66 -4.40 21.22
C ALA A 37 2.16 -4.44 19.77
N ILE A 38 1.17 -3.62 19.42
CA ILE A 38 0.64 -3.51 18.06
C ILE A 38 1.68 -2.86 17.13
N MET A 39 2.35 -1.78 17.56
CA MET A 39 3.40 -1.15 16.78
C MET A 39 4.56 -2.11 16.49
N ASP A 40 4.98 -2.87 17.50
CA ASP A 40 6.04 -3.87 17.34
C ASP A 40 5.59 -5.06 16.46
N ALA A 41 4.35 -5.51 16.59
CA ALA A 41 3.77 -6.51 15.70
C ALA A 41 3.68 -5.99 14.25
N LEU A 42 3.37 -4.71 14.05
CA LEU A 42 3.29 -4.06 12.75
C LEU A 42 4.68 -3.91 12.12
N GLU A 43 5.69 -3.51 12.89
CA GLU A 43 7.07 -3.45 12.41
C GLU A 43 7.52 -4.83 11.91
N ARG A 44 7.28 -5.88 12.69
CA ARG A 44 7.59 -7.27 12.31
C ARG A 44 6.78 -7.72 11.09
N GLY A 45 5.49 -7.40 11.04
CA GLY A 45 4.60 -7.74 9.93
C GLY A 45 5.04 -7.11 8.61
N VAL A 46 5.46 -5.84 8.65
CA VAL A 46 5.97 -5.15 7.47
C VAL A 46 7.30 -5.73 7.02
N ARG A 47 8.24 -5.97 7.94
CA ARG A 47 9.52 -6.61 7.61
C ARG A 47 9.28 -7.95 6.90
N PHE A 48 8.38 -8.77 7.44
CA PHE A 48 8.01 -10.04 6.83
C PHE A 48 7.35 -9.86 5.45
N ALA A 49 6.42 -8.92 5.31
CA ALA A 49 5.75 -8.66 4.04
C ALA A 49 6.73 -8.19 2.96
N VAL A 50 7.63 -7.29 3.31
CA VAL A 50 8.66 -6.80 2.39
C VAL A 50 9.66 -7.88 2.05
N GLU A 51 10.13 -8.67 3.02
CA GLU A 51 11.03 -9.80 2.77
C GLU A 51 10.41 -10.82 1.77
N LYS A 52 9.12 -11.10 1.92
CA LYS A 52 8.39 -11.94 0.97
C LYS A 52 8.26 -11.32 -0.41
N ALA A 53 8.06 -10.00 -0.48
CA ALA A 53 7.92 -9.27 -1.73
C ALA A 53 9.27 -9.09 -2.45
N SER A 54 10.37 -8.89 -1.72
CA SER A 54 11.70 -8.66 -2.27
C SER A 54 12.48 -9.94 -2.59
N ALA A 55 11.96 -11.10 -2.18
CA ALA A 55 12.56 -12.39 -2.52
C ALA A 55 12.61 -12.58 -4.04
N VAL A 56 13.58 -13.37 -4.51
CA VAL A 56 13.71 -13.72 -5.93
C VAL A 56 12.43 -14.43 -6.40
N GLY A 57 11.75 -13.87 -7.39
CA GLY A 57 10.46 -14.37 -7.86
C GLY A 57 9.29 -14.08 -6.91
N GLY A 58 9.48 -13.23 -5.89
CA GLY A 58 8.46 -12.80 -4.95
C GLY A 58 7.32 -12.06 -5.63
N PHE A 59 7.62 -11.25 -6.67
CA PHE A 59 6.60 -10.67 -7.54
C PHE A 59 6.24 -11.64 -8.67
N LEU A 60 7.24 -12.21 -9.34
CA LEU A 60 7.00 -12.99 -10.56
C LEU A 60 6.10 -14.21 -10.33
N ASN A 61 6.29 -14.95 -9.24
CA ASN A 61 5.58 -16.19 -8.96
C ASN A 61 4.32 -16.00 -8.11
N ASN A 62 4.05 -14.79 -7.62
CA ASN A 62 2.92 -14.52 -6.74
C ASN A 62 1.76 -13.88 -7.50
N PRO A 63 0.66 -14.60 -7.76
CA PRO A 63 -0.44 -14.07 -8.58
C PRO A 63 -1.16 -12.86 -7.99
N LYS A 64 -0.96 -12.56 -6.70
CA LYS A 64 -1.57 -11.39 -6.04
C LYS A 64 -0.79 -10.09 -6.24
N ILE A 65 0.53 -10.18 -6.43
CA ILE A 65 1.41 -9.01 -6.55
C ILE A 65 2.22 -8.98 -7.84
N HIS A 66 2.14 -10.04 -8.65
CA HIS A 66 2.69 -10.10 -10.00
C HIS A 66 2.22 -8.89 -10.82
N ILE A 67 3.16 -8.26 -11.50
CA ILE A 67 2.91 -7.13 -12.40
C ILE A 67 2.70 -7.70 -13.81
N PRO A 68 1.45 -7.79 -14.30
CA PRO A 68 1.19 -8.22 -15.66
C PRO A 68 1.54 -7.13 -16.67
N TRP A 69 1.50 -7.51 -17.94
CA TRP A 69 1.55 -6.55 -19.03
C TRP A 69 0.47 -5.46 -18.85
N PRO A 70 0.79 -4.16 -19.02
CA PRO A 70 -0.18 -3.10 -18.81
C PRO A 70 -1.36 -3.21 -19.80
N GLU A 71 -2.59 -3.25 -19.28
CA GLU A 71 -3.81 -3.44 -20.10
C GLU A 71 -3.99 -2.38 -21.18
N ARG A 72 -3.52 -1.15 -20.90
CA ARG A 72 -3.56 -0.03 -21.86
C ARG A 72 -2.78 -0.31 -23.15
N PHE A 73 -1.87 -1.29 -23.15
CA PHE A 73 -1.08 -1.72 -24.31
C PHE A 73 -1.38 -3.14 -24.78
N THR A 74 -2.51 -3.74 -24.42
CA THR A 74 -2.86 -5.10 -24.86
C THR A 74 -2.88 -5.22 -26.38
N LYS A 75 -3.39 -4.21 -27.10
CA LYS A 75 -3.39 -4.18 -28.58
C LYS A 75 -1.98 -4.17 -29.19
N VAL A 76 -0.99 -3.69 -28.45
CA VAL A 76 0.41 -3.67 -28.88
C VAL A 76 1.03 -5.05 -28.66
N LYS A 77 0.77 -5.65 -27.50
CA LYS A 77 1.17 -7.03 -27.17
C LYS A 77 0.71 -8.02 -28.24
N GLU A 78 -0.57 -7.99 -28.61
CA GLU A 78 -1.13 -8.89 -29.63
C GLU A 78 -0.43 -8.77 -31.00
N LYS A 79 0.00 -7.55 -31.37
CA LYS A 79 0.73 -7.31 -32.62
C LYS A 79 2.15 -7.84 -32.53
N LEU A 80 2.83 -7.64 -31.41
CA LEU A 80 4.18 -8.15 -31.17
C LEU A 80 4.21 -9.69 -31.17
N GLU A 81 3.24 -10.32 -30.51
CA GLU A 81 3.09 -11.78 -30.50
C GLU A 81 2.90 -12.35 -31.91
N LYS A 82 2.08 -11.68 -32.74
CA LYS A 82 1.86 -12.08 -34.15
C LYS A 82 3.11 -12.00 -35.02
N ILE A 83 4.08 -11.16 -34.66
CA ILE A 83 5.33 -10.97 -35.41
C ILE A 83 6.48 -11.81 -34.81
N GLY A 84 6.21 -12.60 -33.75
CA GLY A 84 7.17 -13.54 -33.16
C GLY A 84 7.94 -13.01 -31.94
N PHE A 85 7.58 -11.85 -31.39
CA PHE A 85 8.25 -11.25 -30.21
C PHE A 85 7.71 -11.77 -28.87
N ARG A 86 7.21 -13.01 -28.83
CA ARG A 86 6.60 -13.58 -27.61
C ARG A 86 7.61 -13.69 -26.46
N ASP A 87 8.83 -14.12 -26.76
CA ASP A 87 9.89 -14.31 -25.77
C ASP A 87 10.33 -12.96 -25.20
N THR A 88 10.46 -11.92 -26.04
CA THR A 88 10.81 -10.56 -25.59
C THR A 88 9.74 -9.94 -24.69
N ILE A 89 8.46 -10.25 -24.92
CA ILE A 89 7.37 -9.81 -24.03
C ILE A 89 7.49 -10.49 -22.67
N ALA A 90 7.84 -11.78 -22.65
CA ALA A 90 8.06 -12.52 -21.41
C ALA A 90 9.27 -11.97 -20.63
N GLU A 91 10.39 -11.73 -21.30
CA GLU A 91 11.59 -11.11 -20.71
C GLU A 91 11.29 -9.70 -20.13
N PHE A 92 10.46 -8.92 -20.82
CA PHE A 92 10.02 -7.62 -20.31
C PHE A 92 9.24 -7.75 -19.01
N VAL A 93 8.25 -8.66 -18.96
CA VAL A 93 7.45 -8.89 -17.75
C VAL A 93 8.34 -9.41 -16.62
N GLU A 94 9.26 -10.33 -16.91
CA GLU A 94 10.21 -10.86 -15.93
C GLU A 94 11.09 -9.77 -15.33
N SER A 95 11.70 -8.93 -16.16
CA SER A 95 12.55 -7.84 -15.68
C SER A 95 11.77 -6.78 -14.91
N LEU A 96 10.54 -6.47 -15.32
CA LEU A 96 9.67 -5.54 -14.60
C LEU A 96 9.35 -6.07 -13.19
N ASN A 97 9.05 -7.36 -13.05
CA ASN A 97 8.83 -7.98 -11.75
C ASN A 97 10.11 -8.02 -10.92
N SER A 98 11.27 -8.32 -11.52
CA SER A 98 12.58 -8.26 -10.84
C SER A 98 12.94 -6.84 -10.37
N ALA A 99 12.54 -5.81 -11.12
CA ALA A 99 12.66 -4.42 -10.70
C ALA A 99 11.81 -4.12 -9.47
N ALA A 100 10.57 -4.61 -9.45
CA ALA A 100 9.67 -4.47 -8.32
C ALA A 100 10.19 -5.19 -7.07
N GLU A 101 10.81 -6.37 -7.24
CA GLU A 101 11.48 -7.10 -6.14
C GLU A 101 12.61 -6.26 -5.52
N ARG A 102 13.47 -5.66 -6.36
CA ARG A 102 14.54 -4.75 -5.90
C ARG A 102 14.00 -3.50 -5.21
N ALA A 103 12.94 -2.91 -5.75
CA ALA A 103 12.29 -1.74 -5.16
C ALA A 103 11.64 -2.07 -3.81
N ALA A 104 10.95 -3.23 -3.73
CA ALA A 104 10.34 -3.70 -2.49
C ALA A 104 11.37 -3.85 -1.37
N GLY A 105 12.56 -4.38 -1.65
CA GLY A 105 13.61 -4.53 -0.64
C GLY A 105 14.04 -3.19 -0.01
N SER A 106 13.94 -2.08 -0.75
CA SER A 106 14.28 -0.74 -0.26
C SER A 106 13.14 -0.11 0.56
N ALA A 107 11.91 -0.64 0.46
CA ALA A 107 10.73 -0.07 1.09
C ALA A 107 10.68 -0.22 2.62
N VAL A 108 11.44 -1.17 3.20
CA VAL A 108 11.41 -1.48 4.64
C VAL A 108 11.60 -0.23 5.48
N ASP A 109 12.63 0.57 5.16
CA ASP A 109 13.02 1.70 5.99
C ASP A 109 11.97 2.82 6.01
N ILE A 110 11.22 2.99 4.91
CA ILE A 110 10.12 3.95 4.85
C ILE A 110 9.01 3.55 5.82
N PHE A 111 8.58 2.29 5.79
CA PHE A 111 7.51 1.83 6.65
C PHE A 111 7.93 1.81 8.11
N VAL A 112 9.14 1.31 8.42
CA VAL A 112 9.67 1.32 9.79
C VAL A 112 9.77 2.76 10.32
N GLY A 113 10.23 3.70 9.49
CA GLY A 113 10.25 5.12 9.82
C GLY A 113 8.86 5.67 10.11
N ALA A 114 7.84 5.33 9.30
CA ALA A 114 6.47 5.77 9.50
C ALA A 114 5.85 5.21 10.79
N ILE A 115 6.10 3.94 11.12
CA ILE A 115 5.59 3.30 12.34
C ILE A 115 6.25 3.90 13.58
N ARG A 116 7.57 4.10 13.55
CA ARG A 116 8.31 4.69 14.69
C ARG A 116 8.01 6.18 14.90
N GLY A 117 7.59 6.88 13.83
CA GLY A 117 7.13 8.26 13.89
C GLY A 117 5.67 8.43 14.33
N LEU A 118 4.93 7.33 14.56
CA LEU A 118 3.53 7.37 14.98
C LEU A 118 3.43 7.80 16.45
N SER A 119 2.74 8.90 16.72
CA SER A 119 2.41 9.34 18.08
C SER A 119 1.41 8.39 18.74
N PHE A 120 1.50 8.22 20.06
CA PHE A 120 0.57 7.41 20.86
C PHE A 120 -0.91 7.82 20.67
N ASP A 121 -1.20 9.13 20.68
CA ASP A 121 -2.57 9.63 20.48
C ASP A 121 -3.16 9.17 19.14
N ARG A 122 -2.37 9.34 18.06
CA ARG A 122 -2.76 8.89 16.72
C ARG A 122 -2.86 7.37 16.63
N ALA A 123 -2.04 6.62 17.36
CA ALA A 123 -2.13 5.17 17.41
C ALA A 123 -3.43 4.70 18.07
N ARG A 124 -3.88 5.38 19.14
CA ARG A 124 -5.18 5.15 19.78
C ARG A 124 -6.33 5.42 18.80
N GLU A 125 -6.28 6.54 18.09
CA GLU A 125 -7.27 6.85 17.04
C GLU A 125 -7.31 5.79 15.93
N ILE A 126 -6.15 5.25 15.53
CA ILE A 126 -6.06 4.20 14.52
C ILE A 126 -6.65 2.88 15.04
N LEU A 127 -6.42 2.55 16.32
CA LEU A 127 -6.99 1.35 16.95
C LEU A 127 -8.52 1.41 16.98
N ASP A 128 -9.08 2.58 17.28
CA ASP A 128 -10.52 2.80 17.35
C ASP A 128 -11.17 3.05 15.97
N GLY A 129 -10.37 3.40 14.95
CA GLY A 129 -10.81 3.84 13.63
C GLY A 129 -11.31 2.73 12.69
N GLY A 130 -11.30 1.47 13.12
CA GLY A 130 -11.80 0.32 12.36
C GLY A 130 -10.76 -0.38 11.47
N ALA A 131 -11.20 -1.37 10.69
CA ALA A 131 -10.31 -2.33 10.02
C ALA A 131 -9.31 -1.73 9.02
N ASP A 132 -9.64 -0.59 8.41
CA ASP A 132 -8.81 0.03 7.36
C ASP A 132 -7.97 1.22 7.87
N ALA A 133 -8.10 1.62 9.14
CA ALA A 133 -7.45 2.81 9.67
C ALA A 133 -5.91 2.73 9.60
N CYS A 134 -5.34 1.58 9.98
CA CYS A 134 -3.91 1.31 9.85
C CYS A 134 -3.43 1.41 8.39
N THR A 135 -4.19 0.80 7.47
CA THR A 135 -3.84 0.78 6.04
C THR A 135 -3.90 2.19 5.44
N ALA A 136 -4.90 2.98 5.82
CA ALA A 136 -5.03 4.37 5.39
C ALA A 136 -3.87 5.22 5.89
N PHE A 137 -3.49 5.10 7.17
CA PHE A 137 -2.35 5.80 7.75
C PHE A 137 -1.04 5.44 7.04
N LEU A 138 -0.74 4.15 6.86
CA LEU A 138 0.47 3.72 6.17
C LEU A 138 0.50 4.23 4.73
N ARG A 139 -0.65 4.25 4.04
CA ARG A 139 -0.74 4.82 2.70
C ARG A 139 -0.42 6.31 2.71
N GLU A 140 -1.00 7.08 3.61
CA GLU A 140 -0.76 8.53 3.71
C GLU A 140 0.72 8.83 3.97
N MET A 141 1.33 8.14 4.94
CA MET A 141 2.70 8.42 5.36
C MET A 141 3.76 7.87 4.42
N CYS A 142 3.50 6.73 3.77
CA CYS A 142 4.51 6.03 2.98
C CYS A 142 4.40 6.28 1.47
N TYR A 143 3.25 6.73 0.96
CA TYR A 143 3.02 6.78 -0.50
C TYR A 143 4.02 7.65 -1.26
N GLU A 144 4.21 8.91 -0.87
CA GLU A 144 5.15 9.78 -1.59
C GLU A 144 6.62 9.37 -1.41
N PRO A 145 7.09 9.01 -0.21
CA PRO A 145 8.43 8.44 -0.05
C PRO A 145 8.66 7.20 -0.93
N LEU A 146 7.69 6.27 -0.96
CA LEU A 146 7.78 5.06 -1.79
C LEU A 146 7.81 5.40 -3.26
N LYS A 147 6.95 6.32 -3.72
CA LYS A 147 6.89 6.74 -5.12
C LYS A 147 8.19 7.39 -5.58
N ASN A 148 8.79 8.25 -4.76
CA ASN A 148 10.06 8.90 -5.07
C ASN A 148 11.23 7.91 -5.11
N MET A 149 11.21 6.90 -4.24
CA MET A 149 12.20 5.82 -4.23
C MET A 149 12.02 4.84 -5.40
N PHE A 150 10.79 4.42 -5.67
CA PHE A 150 10.49 3.38 -6.66
C PHE A 150 10.70 3.89 -8.08
N LYS A 151 10.39 5.17 -8.34
CA LYS A 151 10.50 5.78 -9.67
C LYS A 151 11.86 5.52 -10.36
N PRO A 152 13.02 5.89 -9.78
CA PRO A 152 14.31 5.65 -10.43
C PRO A 152 14.66 4.17 -10.58
N ILE A 153 14.19 3.30 -9.68
CA ILE A 153 14.43 1.84 -9.76
C ILE A 153 13.66 1.23 -10.93
N VAL A 154 12.40 1.64 -11.09
CA VAL A 154 11.55 1.25 -12.22
C VAL A 154 12.11 1.82 -13.52
N ASP A 155 12.48 3.11 -13.55
CA ASP A 155 13.05 3.76 -14.74
C ASP A 155 14.36 3.03 -15.17
N ALA A 156 15.26 2.73 -14.24
CA ALA A 156 16.48 1.98 -14.53
C ALA A 156 16.22 0.56 -15.05
N ALA A 157 15.18 -0.11 -14.55
CA ALA A 157 14.82 -1.43 -15.07
C ALA A 157 14.17 -1.39 -16.46
N LEU A 158 13.42 -0.32 -16.74
CA LEU A 158 12.88 -0.02 -18.06
C LEU A 158 13.98 0.39 -19.06
N GLU A 159 15.12 0.91 -18.59
CA GLU A 159 16.30 1.18 -19.43
C GLU A 159 17.19 -0.06 -19.62
N ALA A 160 17.29 -0.93 -18.61
CA ALA A 160 18.16 -2.11 -18.62
C ALA A 160 17.66 -3.21 -19.57
N VAL A 161 16.34 -3.39 -19.64
CA VAL A 161 15.73 -4.05 -20.80
C VAL A 161 15.62 -2.94 -21.83
N ASP A 162 16.03 -3.17 -23.09
CA ASP A 162 16.01 -2.17 -24.17
C ASP A 162 14.57 -1.80 -24.61
N VAL A 163 13.74 -1.45 -23.63
CA VAL A 163 12.34 -1.08 -23.72
C VAL A 163 12.27 0.33 -24.24
N THR A 164 13.24 1.22 -24.03
CA THR A 164 13.25 2.51 -24.75
C THR A 164 13.33 2.30 -26.26
N ALA A 165 14.15 1.37 -26.77
CA ALA A 165 14.14 1.04 -28.20
C ALA A 165 12.88 0.28 -28.64
N MET A 166 12.33 -0.64 -27.83
CA MET A 166 11.07 -1.30 -28.15
C MET A 166 9.88 -0.34 -28.05
N TRP A 167 9.70 0.36 -26.95
CA TRP A 167 8.71 1.39 -26.67
C TRP A 167 8.77 2.54 -27.65
N ASP A 168 9.95 3.09 -28.01
CA ASP A 168 10.01 4.12 -29.05
C ASP A 168 9.61 3.57 -30.41
N LYS A 169 10.01 2.34 -30.75
CA LYS A 169 9.53 1.69 -31.98
C LYS A 169 8.02 1.39 -31.92
N LEU A 170 7.49 1.07 -30.75
CA LEU A 170 6.09 0.75 -30.48
C LEU A 170 5.20 2.00 -30.46
N VAL A 171 5.63 3.08 -29.83
CA VAL A 171 4.98 4.39 -29.80
C VAL A 171 5.05 5.03 -31.17
N LYS A 172 6.17 4.92 -31.92
CA LYS A 172 6.23 5.35 -33.33
C LYS A 172 5.33 4.51 -34.22
N ALA A 173 5.29 3.19 -34.06
CA ALA A 173 4.36 2.32 -34.79
C ALA A 173 2.89 2.64 -34.45
N TYR A 174 2.58 2.93 -33.18
CA TYR A 174 1.27 3.35 -32.72
C TYR A 174 0.86 4.72 -33.28
N ASN A 175 1.74 5.72 -33.21
CA ASN A 175 1.51 7.05 -33.77
C ASN A 175 1.31 7.00 -35.29
N LYS A 176 2.02 6.11 -36.00
CA LYS A 176 1.84 5.90 -37.44
C LYS A 176 0.49 5.26 -37.79
N ILE A 177 -0.02 4.37 -36.94
CA ILE A 177 -1.34 3.72 -37.11
C ILE A 177 -2.47 4.67 -36.72
N LEU A 178 -2.27 5.48 -35.69
CA LEU A 178 -3.23 6.50 -35.27
C LEU A 178 -3.31 7.63 -36.31
N SER A 179 -2.17 8.17 -36.79
CA SER A 179 -2.13 9.24 -37.79
C SER A 179 -2.66 8.79 -39.16
N SER A 180 -2.47 7.53 -39.54
CA SER A 180 -3.03 6.98 -40.80
C SER A 180 -4.53 6.67 -40.71
N THR A 181 -5.07 6.49 -39.50
CA THR A 181 -6.50 6.27 -39.27
C THR A 181 -7.25 7.60 -39.13
N THR A 182 -6.66 8.61 -38.48
CA THR A 182 -7.24 9.95 -38.35
C THR A 182 -7.32 10.70 -39.68
N SER A 183 -6.45 10.41 -40.66
CA SER A 183 -6.48 11.06 -41.98
C SER A 183 -7.52 10.48 -42.97
N ARG A 184 -8.33 9.48 -42.60
CA ARG A 184 -9.22 8.75 -43.55
C ARG A 184 -10.72 8.89 -43.28
N SER A 185 -11.18 9.88 -42.49
CA SER A 185 -12.63 10.09 -42.24
C SER A 185 -13.16 11.50 -42.56
N THR A 186 -12.41 12.34 -43.26
CA THR A 186 -12.95 13.57 -43.85
C THR A 186 -12.57 13.55 -45.32
N PHE A 187 -13.52 13.27 -46.21
CA PHE A 187 -13.60 13.71 -47.60
C PHE A 187 -14.66 12.86 -48.33
N SER A 188 -15.92 13.25 -48.17
CA SER A 188 -16.85 13.34 -49.29
C SER A 188 -18.04 14.19 -48.85
N THR A 189 -17.93 15.48 -49.10
CA THR A 189 -19.08 16.39 -49.22
C THR A 189 -19.19 16.71 -50.70
N THR A 190 -20.27 16.29 -51.36
CA THR A 190 -20.76 16.79 -52.67
C THR A 190 -22.18 16.21 -52.80
N THR A 191 -23.23 16.96 -52.42
CA THR A 191 -24.01 17.83 -53.32
C THR A 191 -24.56 17.09 -54.55
N LEU A 192 -25.78 16.58 -54.44
CA LEU A 192 -26.99 17.06 -55.14
C LEU A 192 -28.23 16.57 -54.39
#